data_AF-A0A9Q3UH46-F1
#
_entry.id   AF-A0A9Q3UH46-F1
#
_cell.length_a   1.000
_cell.length_b   1.000
_cell.length_c   1.000
_cell.angle_alpha   90.00
_cell.angle_beta   90.00
_cell.angle_gamma   90.00
#
_symmetry.space_group_name_H-M   'P 1'
#
loop_
_entity.id
_entity.type
_entity.pdbx_description
1 polymer ?
#
loop_
_entity_poly.entity_id
_entity_poly.type
_entity_poly.pdbx_seq_one_letter_code
_entity_poly.pdbx_strand_id
1 'polypeptide(L)'
;MITYSNDRHAAPITNYSLLELVKQSDFPWPLGATCATQERDGAIIWWNAAINKVRNARKKAEPHKGLYPLLGVKCEVAQAFYCEGEQEVTASDWKTAVVTLDQFTGLEH
;
A
#
# COMPACT_ATOMS: atom_id res chain seq x y z
N MET A 1 -32.33 -4.75 -13.12
CA MET A 1 -31.60 -5.96 -12.72
C MET A 1 -30.34 -5.50 -12.02
N ILE A 2 -30.31 -5.56 -10.68
CA ILE A 2 -29.17 -5.11 -9.89
C ILE A 2 -28.25 -6.31 -9.70
N THR A 3 -27.12 -6.32 -10.40
CA THR A 3 -26.06 -7.31 -10.17
C THR A 3 -25.35 -6.94 -8.87
N TYR A 4 -25.67 -7.66 -7.80
CA TYR A 4 -24.85 -7.68 -6.59
C TYR A 4 -23.56 -8.46 -6.89
N SER A 5 -22.55 -7.77 -7.40
CA SER A 5 -21.19 -8.30 -7.41
C SER A 5 -20.74 -8.42 -5.96
N ASN A 6 -20.43 -9.65 -5.52
CA ASN A 6 -19.97 -9.95 -4.16
C ASN A 6 -18.51 -9.48 -3.92
N ASP A 7 -18.18 -8.25 -4.35
CA ASP A 7 -16.83 -7.68 -4.41
C ASP A 7 -16.61 -6.65 -3.28
N ARG A 8 -17.07 -6.98 -2.07
CA ARG A 8 -17.17 -6.06 -0.91
C ARG A 8 -15.85 -5.60 -0.29
N HIS A 9 -14.69 -5.87 -0.91
CA HIS A 9 -13.36 -5.63 -0.33
C HIS A 9 -12.40 -4.88 -1.26
N ALA A 10 -12.90 -4.24 -2.32
CA ALA A 10 -12.08 -3.35 -3.14
C ALA A 10 -12.42 -1.90 -2.83
N ALA A 11 -11.46 -1.14 -2.34
CA ALA A 11 -11.63 0.29 -2.17
C ALA A 11 -11.58 1.01 -3.53
N PRO A 12 -12.36 2.08 -3.74
CA PRO A 12 -12.32 2.86 -4.98
C PRO A 12 -10.92 3.42 -5.24
N ILE A 13 -10.55 3.53 -6.51
CA ILE A 13 -9.25 4.06 -6.93
C ILE A 13 -9.34 5.59 -7.01
N THR A 14 -8.43 6.30 -6.36
CA THR A 14 -8.26 7.76 -6.49
C THR A 14 -7.25 8.10 -7.61
N ASN A 15 -7.13 9.39 -7.93
CA ASN A 15 -6.15 9.91 -8.89
C ASN A 15 -4.74 10.07 -8.30
N TYR A 16 -4.60 10.06 -6.97
CA TYR A 16 -3.30 10.18 -6.31
C TYR A 16 -2.49 8.88 -6.38
N SER A 17 -1.17 9.01 -6.54
CA SER A 17 -0.21 7.91 -6.35
C SER A 17 -0.06 7.53 -4.88
N LEU A 18 0.50 6.35 -4.60
CA LEU A 18 0.73 5.90 -3.23
C LEU A 18 1.69 6.83 -2.47
N LEU A 19 2.69 7.39 -3.17
CA LEU A 19 3.61 8.36 -2.58
C LEU A 19 2.87 9.63 -2.14
N GLU A 20 1.94 10.12 -2.96
CA GLU A 20 1.12 11.28 -2.61
C GLU A 20 0.20 10.96 -1.43
N LEU A 21 -0.46 9.80 -1.41
CA LEU A 21 -1.32 9.42 -0.28
C LEU A 21 -0.54 9.34 1.03
N VAL A 22 0.62 8.70 1.04
CA VAL A 22 1.46 8.59 2.25
C VAL A 22 2.01 9.97 2.67
N LYS A 23 2.32 10.87 1.73
CA LYS A 23 2.77 12.23 2.06
C LYS A 23 1.67 13.19 2.50
N GLN A 24 0.47 13.06 1.95
CA GLN A 24 -0.70 13.88 2.31
C GLN A 24 -1.35 13.41 3.61
N SER A 25 -1.15 12.14 3.97
CA SER A 25 -1.59 11.61 5.25
C SER A 25 -0.77 12.18 6.42
N ASP A 26 -1.39 12.23 7.59
CA ASP A 26 -0.69 12.49 8.85
C ASP A 26 0.02 11.24 9.41
N PHE A 27 0.25 10.21 8.59
CA PHE A 27 0.88 8.98 9.04
C PHE A 27 2.38 9.20 9.27
N PRO A 28 2.88 9.04 10.51
CA PRO A 28 4.31 9.03 10.72
C PRO A 28 4.90 7.79 10.03
N TRP A 29 6.08 7.93 9.41
CA TRP A 29 6.78 6.76 8.90
C TRP A 29 7.17 5.83 10.05
N PRO A 30 6.67 4.58 10.11
CA PRO A 30 6.91 3.70 11.25
C PRO A 30 8.39 3.36 11.42
N LEU A 31 8.86 3.33 12.66
CA LEU A 31 10.24 2.95 12.97
C LEU A 31 10.54 1.54 12.46
N GLY A 32 11.62 1.39 11.69
CA GLY A 32 12.06 0.11 11.14
C GLY A 32 11.39 -0.29 9.83
N ALA A 33 10.42 0.50 9.31
CA ALA A 33 9.89 0.29 7.98
C ALA A 33 10.88 0.77 6.91
N THR A 34 11.10 -0.07 5.89
CA THR A 34 11.96 0.25 4.74
C THR A 34 11.16 0.74 3.54
N CYS A 35 9.91 0.30 3.41
CA CYS A 35 9.00 0.72 2.36
C CYS A 35 7.53 0.52 2.73
N ALA A 36 6.64 1.20 2.01
CA ALA A 36 5.20 1.03 2.06
C ALA A 36 4.65 0.51 0.73
N THR A 37 3.60 -0.30 0.79
CA THR A 37 2.78 -0.72 -0.35
C THR A 37 1.30 -0.58 0.00
N GLN A 38 0.41 -0.79 -0.96
CA GLN A 38 -1.03 -0.80 -0.69
C GLN A 38 -1.70 -2.07 -1.23
N GLU A 39 -2.74 -2.53 -0.56
CA GLU A 39 -3.57 -3.66 -0.97
C GLU A 39 -4.93 -3.21 -1.53
N ARG A 40 -5.63 -4.16 -2.15
CA ARG A 40 -6.87 -3.91 -2.91
C ARG A 40 -7.97 -3.25 -2.09
N ASP A 41 -8.01 -3.52 -0.80
CA ASP A 41 -8.96 -2.99 0.17
C ASP A 41 -8.62 -1.57 0.64
N GLY A 42 -7.51 -0.98 0.17
CA GLY A 42 -7.07 0.35 0.60
C GLY A 42 -6.03 0.32 1.71
N ALA A 43 -5.73 -0.85 2.29
CA ALA A 43 -4.75 -0.97 3.36
C ALA A 43 -3.35 -0.56 2.87
N ILE A 44 -2.79 0.50 3.43
CA ILE A 44 -1.39 0.87 3.28
C ILE A 44 -0.60 0.10 4.33
N ILE A 45 0.37 -0.69 3.88
CA ILE A 45 1.17 -1.57 4.74
C ILE A 45 2.63 -1.13 4.68
N TRP A 46 3.22 -0.89 5.84
CA TRP A 46 4.65 -0.62 5.99
C TRP A 46 5.40 -1.90 6.34
N TRP A 47 6.48 -2.16 5.62
CA TRP A 47 7.25 -3.41 5.71
C TRP A 47 8.64 -3.18 6.28
N ASN A 48 9.07 -4.06 7.16
CA ASN A 48 10.47 -4.29 7.50
C ASN A 48 11.00 -5.47 6.66
N ALA A 49 11.34 -5.16 5.40
CA ALA A 49 11.91 -6.13 4.46
C ALA A 49 12.82 -5.43 3.45
N ALA A 50 13.77 -6.14 2.85
CA ALA A 50 14.59 -5.55 1.79
C ALA A 50 13.72 -5.04 0.63
N ILE A 51 13.92 -3.79 0.19
CA ILE A 51 13.10 -3.14 -0.86
C ILE A 51 13.04 -4.01 -2.13
N ASN A 52 14.16 -4.63 -2.53
CA ASN A 52 14.20 -5.54 -3.68
C ASN A 52 13.33 -6.79 -3.50
N LYS A 53 13.22 -7.32 -2.27
CA LYS A 53 12.31 -8.42 -1.95
C LYS A 53 10.86 -7.97 -2.11
N VAL A 54 10.51 -6.79 -1.61
CA VAL A 54 9.16 -6.23 -1.72
C VAL A 54 8.78 -5.93 -3.17
N ARG A 55 9.67 -5.32 -3.96
CA ARG A 55 9.47 -5.10 -5.40
C ARG A 55 9.24 -6.41 -6.16
N ASN A 56 10.04 -7.43 -5.87
CA ASN A 56 9.86 -8.75 -6.48
C ASN A 56 8.55 -9.43 -6.05
N ALA A 57 8.13 -9.24 -4.80
CA ALA A 57 6.84 -9.74 -4.32
C ALA A 57 5.68 -9.03 -5.03
N ARG A 58 5.71 -7.70 -5.14
CA ARG A 58 4.66 -6.90 -5.80
C ARG A 58 4.48 -7.28 -7.27
N LYS A 59 5.58 -7.60 -7.99
CA LYS A 59 5.52 -8.12 -9.38
C LYS A 59 4.83 -9.49 -9.50
N LYS A 60 4.88 -10.31 -8.44
CA LYS A 60 4.33 -11.69 -8.40
C LYS A 60 2.97 -11.78 -7.73
N ALA A 61 2.60 -10.77 -6.95
CA ALA A 61 1.42 -10.81 -6.12
C ALA A 61 0.16 -10.83 -6.97
N GLU A 62 -0.76 -11.72 -6.59
CA GLU A 62 -2.12 -11.65 -7.08
C GLU A 62 -2.87 -10.57 -6.29
N PRO A 63 -3.54 -9.59 -6.93
CA PRO A 63 -4.19 -8.47 -6.25
C PRO A 63 -5.13 -8.84 -5.09
N HIS A 64 -5.73 -10.03 -5.10
CA HIS A 64 -6.66 -10.50 -4.06
C HIS A 64 -5.98 -11.26 -2.91
N LYS A 65 -4.70 -11.59 -3.03
CA LYS A 65 -3.91 -12.30 -1.99
C LYS A 65 -2.95 -11.37 -1.25
N GLY A 66 -2.70 -10.18 -1.80
CA GLY A 66 -1.74 -9.21 -1.29
C GLY A 66 -0.32 -9.76 -1.15
N LEU A 67 0.47 -9.14 -0.27
CA LEU A 67 1.89 -9.46 -0.13
C LEU A 67 2.23 -10.43 1.01
N TYR A 68 1.30 -10.69 1.94
CA TYR A 68 1.56 -11.60 3.07
C TYR A 68 2.04 -12.99 2.64
N PRO A 69 1.49 -13.66 1.61
CA PRO A 69 1.98 -14.98 1.19
C PRO A 69 3.43 -14.99 0.68
N LEU A 70 3.96 -13.84 0.26
CA LEU A 70 5.28 -13.70 -0.34
C LEU A 70 6.32 -13.11 0.62
N LEU A 71 5.90 -12.24 1.54
CA LEU A 71 6.78 -11.57 2.49
C LEU A 71 6.72 -12.19 3.89
N GLY A 72 5.55 -12.68 4.30
CA GLY A 72 5.22 -13.14 5.64
C GLY A 72 4.71 -12.01 6.54
N VAL A 73 3.70 -12.30 7.37
CA VAL A 73 3.07 -11.34 8.31
C VAL A 73 4.09 -10.70 9.27
N LYS A 74 5.11 -11.43 9.68
CA LYS A 74 6.19 -10.91 10.56
C LYS A 74 7.01 -9.75 9.99
N CYS A 75 6.89 -9.48 8.68
CA CYS A 75 7.55 -8.36 8.04
C CYS A 75 6.70 -7.08 8.05
N GLU A 76 5.43 -7.15 8.45
CA GLU A 76 4.59 -5.97 8.65
C GLU A 76 5.04 -5.22 9.90
N VAL A 77 5.13 -3.89 9.80
CA VAL A 77 5.45 -2.98 10.90
C VAL A 77 4.21 -2.23 11.35
N ALA A 78 3.39 -1.78 10.39
CA ALA A 78 2.16 -1.06 10.63
C ALA A 78 1.24 -1.15 9.41
N GLN A 79 -0.04 -0.85 9.65
CA GLN A 79 -1.06 -0.72 8.63
C GLN A 79 -1.95 0.50 8.93
N ALA A 80 -2.41 1.18 7.89
CA ALA A 80 -3.37 2.28 7.97
C ALA A 80 -4.22 2.35 6.70
N PHE A 81 -5.27 3.17 6.72
CA PHE A 81 -6.14 3.43 5.58
C PHE A 81 -6.22 4.94 5.35
N TYR A 82 -5.98 5.37 4.12
CA TYR A 82 -6.22 6.75 3.73
C TYR A 82 -7.69 6.92 3.31
N CYS A 83 -8.35 7.95 3.83
CA CYS A 83 -9.74 8.26 3.51
C CYS A 83 -9.85 9.60 2.78
N GLU A 84 -10.59 9.61 1.67
CA GLU A 84 -11.11 10.85 1.08
C GLU A 84 -12.49 11.12 1.69
N GLY A 85 -12.54 12.06 2.65
CA GLY A 85 -13.70 12.20 3.52
C GLY A 85 -13.84 10.98 4.44
N GLU A 86 -14.95 10.26 4.33
CA GLU A 86 -15.21 9.03 5.11
C GLU A 86 -14.95 7.74 4.31
N GLN A 87 -14.47 7.84 3.06
CA GLN A 87 -14.29 6.70 2.17
C GLN A 87 -12.81 6.31 2.04
N GLU A 88 -12.47 5.08 2.43
CA GLU A 88 -11.16 4.48 2.17
C GLU A 88 -10.93 4.37 0.65
N VAL A 89 -9.71 4.67 0.19
CA VAL A 89 -9.34 4.65 -1.23
C VAL A 89 -8.04 3.88 -1.49
N THR A 90 -7.88 3.42 -2.73
CA THR A 90 -6.60 2.94 -3.26
C THR A 90 -5.96 3.96 -4.19
N ALA A 91 -4.63 4.09 -4.12
CA ALA A 91 -3.84 4.91 -5.03
C ALA A 91 -3.95 4.44 -6.48
N SER A 92 -3.78 5.34 -7.44
CA SER A 92 -3.81 5.00 -8.88
C SER A 92 -2.77 3.95 -9.30
N ASP A 93 -1.65 3.87 -8.59
CA ASP A 93 -0.53 2.96 -8.84
C ASP A 93 -0.38 1.83 -7.81
N TRP A 94 -1.41 1.57 -6.97
CA TRP A 94 -1.36 0.61 -5.85
C TRP A 94 -0.85 -0.80 -6.23
N LYS A 95 -1.13 -1.24 -7.47
CA LYS A 95 -0.74 -2.58 -7.98
C LYS A 95 0.75 -2.74 -8.21
N THR A 96 1.49 -1.64 -8.34
CA THR A 96 2.91 -1.65 -8.70
C THR A 96 3.77 -0.86 -7.72
N ALA A 97 3.16 0.06 -6.95
CA ALA A 97 3.87 0.95 -6.05
C ALA A 97 4.62 0.23 -4.93
N VAL A 98 5.85 0.69 -4.69
CA VAL A 98 6.67 0.41 -3.51
C VAL A 98 7.34 1.71 -3.13
N VAL A 99 6.75 2.43 -2.18
CA VAL A 99 7.26 3.72 -1.71
C VAL A 99 8.37 3.47 -0.71
N THR A 100 9.57 4.01 -0.93
CA THR A 100 10.69 3.87 0.01
C THR A 100 10.73 5.02 1.01
N LEU A 101 11.45 4.83 2.12
CA LEU A 101 11.70 5.90 3.09
C LEU A 101 12.34 7.12 2.40
N ASP A 102 13.34 6.90 1.54
CA ASP A 102 14.04 7.99 0.84
C ASP A 102 13.08 8.83 -0.03
N GLN A 103 12.15 8.18 -0.74
CA GLN A 103 11.11 8.87 -1.53
C GLN A 103 10.15 9.66 -0.63
N PHE A 104 9.81 9.10 0.53
CA PHE A 104 8.96 9.77 1.51
C PHE A 104 9.64 11.02 2.10
N THR A 105 10.92 10.93 2.48
CA THR A 105 11.68 12.04 3.06
C THR A 105 12.21 13.04 2.02
N GLY A 106 12.21 12.68 0.74
CA GLY A 106 12.77 13.51 -0.34
C GLY A 106 14.30 13.53 -0.36
N LEU A 107 14.96 12.49 0.18
CA LEU A 107 16.41 12.34 0.20
C LEU A 107 16.88 11.50 -1.00
N GLU A 108 16.49 11.90 -2.22
CA GLU A 108 16.98 11.26 -3.43
C GLU A 108 18.47 11.63 -3.64
N HIS A 109 19.35 10.63 -3.71
CA HIS A 109 20.78 10.77 -4.03
C HIS A 109 21.03 10.67 -5.54
#